data_AF-A0AAV5UXX5-F1
#
_entry.id   AF-A0AAV5UXX5-F1
#
_cell.length_a   1.000
_cell.length_b   1.000
_cell.length_c   1.000
_cell.angle_alpha   90.00
_cell.angle_beta   90.00
_cell.angle_gamma   90.00
#
_symmetry.space_group_name_H-M   'P 1'
#
loop_
_entity.id
_entity.type
_entity.pdbx_description
1 polymer ?
#
loop_
_entity_poly.entity_id
_entity_poly.type
_entity_poly.pdbx_seq_one_letter_code
_entity_poly.pdbx_strand_id
1 'polypeptide(L)'
;MYCLLAVFLLLSPILAQIRSKCSGLGWEYDEKLNMCLAKHCGKAGNGETILSDFHACNARRMLDAFSCGGGFENQATCQHPLPRPPPPPGTPAKPTIIAPLCPAGQTCVWGPFGFGFCCEEKNEAVWHNEYDAKCASPLKTVKIEQKGVTDEILRGKKCADFFCPKGSKCIQGKYIAHCCA
;
A
#
# COMPACT_ATOMS: atom_id res chain seq x y z
N MET A 1 -58.37 0.39 -36.20
CA MET A 1 -58.04 1.36 -35.12
C MET A 1 -57.52 0.54 -33.94
N TYR A 2 -56.37 0.91 -33.41
CA TYR A 2 -55.34 0.02 -32.85
C TYR A 2 -55.71 -0.69 -31.54
N CYS A 3 -55.30 -1.96 -31.49
CA CYS A 3 -55.16 -2.82 -30.33
C CYS A 3 -53.95 -2.34 -29.50
N LEU A 4 -54.17 -1.85 -28.28
CA LEU A 4 -53.10 -1.50 -27.33
C LEU A 4 -52.86 -2.70 -26.40
N LEU A 5 -52.02 -3.62 -26.87
CA LEU A 5 -51.39 -4.65 -26.05
C LEU A 5 -50.28 -4.00 -25.21
N ALA A 6 -50.53 -3.85 -23.91
CA ALA A 6 -49.51 -3.52 -22.92
C ALA A 6 -48.56 -4.70 -22.78
N VAL A 7 -47.50 -4.72 -23.58
CA VAL A 7 -46.35 -5.61 -23.38
C VAL A 7 -45.56 -5.07 -22.20
N PHE A 8 -45.87 -5.56 -21.00
CA PHE A 8 -45.03 -5.41 -19.83
C PHE A 8 -43.68 -6.09 -20.13
N LEU A 9 -42.68 -5.27 -20.47
CA LEU A 9 -41.28 -5.64 -20.47
C LEU A 9 -40.90 -6.03 -19.02
N LEU A 10 -40.97 -7.33 -18.71
CA LEU A 10 -40.30 -7.92 -17.57
C LEU A 10 -38.78 -7.91 -17.83
N LEU A 11 -38.18 -6.72 -17.73
CA LEU A 11 -36.74 -6.60 -17.58
C LEU A 11 -36.37 -7.09 -16.18
N SER A 12 -35.77 -8.27 -16.18
CA SER A 12 -35.02 -8.95 -15.11
C SER A 12 -34.52 -8.05 -13.97
N PRO A 13 -34.70 -8.49 -12.71
CA PRO A 13 -33.79 -8.17 -11.62
C PRO A 13 -33.03 -9.44 -11.20
N ILE A 14 -32.34 -10.13 -12.11
CA ILE A 14 -31.39 -11.20 -11.72
C ILE A 14 -29.98 -10.64 -11.43
N LEU A 15 -29.77 -9.33 -11.60
CA LEU A 15 -28.52 -8.65 -11.20
C LEU A 15 -28.58 -8.04 -9.80
N ALA A 16 -29.48 -8.52 -8.92
CA ALA A 16 -29.47 -8.17 -7.51
C ALA A 16 -28.47 -9.07 -6.77
N GLN A 17 -27.29 -8.50 -6.50
CA GLN A 17 -26.40 -8.85 -5.38
C GLN A 17 -25.75 -10.24 -5.41
N ILE A 18 -24.67 -10.36 -6.19
CA ILE A 18 -23.47 -11.03 -5.67
C ILE A 18 -22.69 -10.00 -4.85
N ARG A 19 -23.29 -9.50 -3.76
CA ARG A 19 -22.51 -8.87 -2.68
C ARG A 19 -21.82 -10.04 -1.98
N SER A 20 -20.51 -10.14 -2.08
CA SER A 20 -19.74 -11.08 -1.28
C SER A 20 -20.18 -10.98 0.19
N LYS A 21 -20.45 -12.13 0.81
CA LYS A 21 -20.86 -12.29 2.22
C LYS A 21 -19.74 -11.88 3.19
N CYS A 22 -19.19 -10.68 3.07
CA CYS A 22 -18.22 -10.23 4.06
C CYS A 22 -18.94 -9.63 5.27
N SER A 23 -18.86 -10.30 6.42
CA SER A 23 -19.27 -9.78 7.72
C SER A 23 -18.03 -9.53 8.57
N GLY A 24 -17.80 -8.26 8.96
CA GLY A 24 -16.66 -7.88 9.80
C GLY A 24 -15.48 -7.31 9.00
N LEU A 25 -14.29 -7.85 9.23
CA LEU A 25 -13.03 -7.38 8.64
C LEU A 25 -12.87 -7.87 7.20
N GLY A 26 -12.43 -6.99 6.30
CA GLY A 26 -12.00 -7.34 4.96
C GLY A 26 -10.85 -6.46 4.48
N TRP A 27 -10.43 -6.69 3.24
CA TRP A 27 -9.21 -6.16 2.66
C TRP A 27 -9.51 -5.46 1.33
N GLU A 28 -9.07 -4.21 1.23
CA GLU A 28 -9.09 -3.39 0.03
C GLU A 28 -7.65 -3.27 -0.48
N TYR A 29 -7.45 -3.50 -1.78
CA TYR A 29 -6.15 -3.25 -2.41
C TYR A 29 -6.05 -1.76 -2.76
N ASP A 30 -5.08 -1.08 -2.18
CA ASP A 30 -4.77 0.31 -2.50
C ASP A 30 -3.66 0.33 -3.56
N GLU A 31 -4.03 0.67 -4.79
CA GLU A 31 -3.10 0.72 -5.94
C GLU A 31 -1.97 1.74 -5.74
N LYS A 32 -2.29 2.86 -5.09
CA LYS A 32 -1.32 3.93 -4.85
C LYS A 32 -0.24 3.48 -3.85
N LEU A 33 -0.64 2.77 -2.80
CA LEU A 33 0.26 2.25 -1.77
C LEU A 33 0.82 0.85 -2.08
N ASN A 34 0.34 0.20 -3.16
CA ASN A 34 0.69 -1.17 -3.53
C ASN A 34 0.58 -2.16 -2.35
N MET A 35 -0.51 -2.06 -1.57
CA MET A 35 -0.72 -2.88 -0.38
C MET A 35 -2.20 -3.11 -0.07
N CYS A 36 -2.44 -4.09 0.81
CA CYS A 36 -3.77 -4.44 1.29
C CYS A 36 -4.07 -3.75 2.61
N LEU A 37 -5.14 -2.96 2.61
CA LEU A 37 -5.59 -2.20 3.76
C LEU A 37 -6.88 -2.83 4.30
N ALA A 38 -6.90 -2.99 5.61
CA ALA A 38 -8.05 -3.49 6.33
C ALA A 38 -9.16 -2.45 6.38
N LYS A 39 -10.39 -2.94 6.21
CA LYS A 39 -11.62 -2.14 6.22
C LYS A 39 -12.75 -2.99 6.77
N HIS A 40 -13.65 -2.39 7.54
CA HIS A 40 -14.89 -3.07 7.89
C HIS A 40 -15.76 -3.20 6.65
N CYS A 41 -16.26 -4.39 6.34
CA CYS A 41 -17.03 -4.65 5.12
C CYS A 41 -18.31 -3.82 4.99
N GLY A 42 -18.89 -3.39 6.11
CA GLY A 42 -19.98 -2.40 6.14
C GLY A 42 -19.59 -0.97 5.72
N LYS A 43 -18.30 -0.71 5.46
CA LYS A 43 -17.75 0.56 4.96
C LYS A 43 -17.32 0.51 3.50
N ALA A 44 -17.57 -0.60 2.80
CA ALA A 44 -17.35 -0.67 1.36
C ALA A 44 -18.19 0.40 0.63
N GLY A 45 -17.51 1.26 -0.13
CA GLY A 45 -18.11 2.18 -1.06
C GLY A 45 -18.71 1.46 -2.28
N ASN A 46 -19.44 2.20 -3.09
CA ASN A 46 -20.03 1.66 -4.32
C ASN A 46 -18.93 1.26 -5.31
N GLY A 47 -18.93 0.00 -5.73
CA GLY A 47 -17.93 -0.53 -6.67
C GLY A 47 -16.61 -0.95 -6.05
N GLU A 48 -16.41 -0.75 -4.74
CA GLU A 48 -15.22 -1.23 -4.05
C GLU A 48 -15.25 -2.76 -3.91
N THR A 49 -14.13 -3.40 -4.25
CA THR A 49 -13.95 -4.83 -4.05
C THR A 49 -13.27 -5.06 -2.71
N ILE A 50 -14.02 -5.58 -1.74
CA ILE A 50 -13.49 -6.00 -0.44
C ILE A 50 -13.37 -7.53 -0.40
N LEU A 51 -12.16 -7.99 -0.10
CA LEU A 51 -11.83 -9.41 0.01
C LEU A 51 -11.85 -9.85 1.48
N SER A 52 -12.35 -11.03 1.78
CA SER A 52 -12.33 -11.59 3.14
C SER A 52 -10.96 -12.16 3.53
N ASP A 53 -10.09 -12.41 2.56
CA ASP A 53 -8.80 -13.09 2.73
C ASP A 53 -7.65 -12.15 2.36
N PHE A 54 -6.70 -12.01 3.29
CA PHE A 54 -5.53 -11.15 3.15
C PHE A 54 -4.61 -11.68 2.06
N HIS A 55 -4.41 -12.99 1.94
CA HIS A 55 -3.53 -13.57 0.92
C HIS A 55 -4.07 -13.31 -0.48
N ALA A 56 -5.38 -13.47 -0.68
CA ALA A 56 -6.06 -13.15 -1.94
C ALA A 56 -5.93 -11.67 -2.31
N CYS A 57 -5.93 -10.77 -1.31
CA CYS A 57 -5.63 -9.37 -1.56
C CYS A 57 -4.15 -9.17 -1.87
N ASN A 58 -3.25 -9.74 -1.08
CA ASN A 58 -1.80 -9.54 -1.18
C ASN A 58 -1.26 -10.08 -2.52
N ALA A 59 -1.91 -11.08 -3.11
CA ALA A 59 -1.64 -11.57 -4.45
C ALA A 59 -1.89 -10.54 -5.57
N ARG A 60 -2.60 -9.43 -5.29
CA ARG A 60 -2.79 -8.31 -6.23
C ARG A 60 -1.63 -7.32 -6.23
N ARG A 61 -0.73 -7.40 -5.25
CA ARG A 61 0.42 -6.50 -5.17
C ARG A 61 1.35 -6.75 -6.34
N MET A 62 1.86 -5.67 -6.92
CA MET A 62 2.91 -5.74 -7.91
C MET A 62 4.25 -5.90 -7.19
N LEU A 63 4.85 -7.11 -7.24
CA LEU A 63 6.08 -7.43 -6.50
C LEU A 63 7.29 -6.59 -6.94
N ASP A 64 7.33 -6.23 -8.23
CA ASP A 64 8.39 -5.39 -8.80
C ASP A 64 8.06 -3.90 -8.76
N ALA A 65 6.88 -3.51 -8.26
CA ALA A 65 6.53 -2.12 -8.10
C ALA A 65 7.07 -1.60 -6.77
N PHE A 66 7.94 -0.62 -6.87
CA PHE A 66 8.40 0.20 -5.76
C PHE A 66 8.17 1.67 -6.10
N SER A 67 7.96 2.49 -5.08
CA SER A 67 7.68 3.92 -5.21
C SER A 67 8.16 4.65 -3.97
N CYS A 68 8.11 5.98 -4.00
CA CYS A 68 8.30 6.77 -2.78
C CYS A 68 7.15 6.51 -1.80
N GLY A 69 7.44 6.58 -0.51
CA GLY A 69 6.50 6.33 0.56
C GLY A 69 5.18 7.08 0.40
N GLY A 70 4.06 6.42 0.72
CA GLY A 70 2.74 7.01 0.52
C GLY A 70 2.29 7.09 -0.96
N GLY A 71 3.02 6.44 -1.88
CA GLY A 71 2.72 6.41 -3.31
C GLY A 71 2.96 7.74 -4.00
N PHE A 72 4.02 8.46 -3.59
CA PHE A 72 4.44 9.70 -4.25
C PHE A 72 5.29 9.40 -5.49
N GLU A 73 5.21 10.29 -6.47
CA GLU A 73 6.09 10.26 -7.63
C GLU A 73 7.53 10.58 -7.23
N ASN A 74 8.47 9.89 -7.85
CA ASN A 74 9.89 10.14 -7.67
C ASN A 74 10.32 11.37 -8.48
N GLN A 75 11.33 12.08 -7.98
CA GLN A 75 11.85 13.27 -8.68
C GLN A 75 13.00 12.94 -9.64
N ALA A 76 13.72 11.86 -9.35
CA ALA A 76 14.83 11.36 -10.16
C ALA A 76 15.06 9.86 -9.88
N THR A 77 15.98 9.24 -10.63
CA THR A 77 16.52 7.92 -10.34
C THR A 77 17.90 8.05 -9.70
N CYS A 78 18.23 7.12 -8.82
CA CYS A 78 19.54 6.94 -8.21
C CYS A 78 20.06 5.54 -8.52
N GLN A 79 21.38 5.38 -8.56
CA GLN A 79 22.02 4.10 -8.86
C GLN A 79 23.17 3.87 -7.89
N HIS A 80 23.46 2.61 -7.56
CA HIS A 80 24.67 2.32 -6.80
C HIS A 80 25.89 2.83 -7.56
N PRO A 81 26.92 3.34 -6.85
CA PRO A 81 28.22 3.57 -7.44
C PRO A 81 28.72 2.28 -8.10
N LEU A 82 28.72 2.22 -9.43
CA LEU A 82 29.40 1.14 -10.11
C LEU A 82 30.92 1.37 -9.95
N PRO A 83 31.69 0.36 -9.49
CA PRO A 83 33.13 0.43 -9.63
C PRO A 83 33.43 0.53 -11.14
N ARG A 84 34.07 1.62 -11.56
CA ARG A 84 34.55 1.72 -12.94
C ARG A 84 35.62 0.66 -13.17
N PRO A 85 35.72 0.07 -14.38
CA PRO A 85 36.90 -0.70 -14.76
C PRO A 85 38.16 0.15 -14.55
N PRO A 86 39.30 -0.46 -14.16
CA PRO A 86 40.53 0.27 -13.91
C PRO A 86 40.90 1.11 -15.13
N PRO A 87 41.38 2.35 -14.93
CA PRO A 87 41.80 3.20 -16.03
C PRO A 87 42.94 2.53 -16.82
N PRO A 88 43.07 2.76 -18.15
CA PRO A 88 44.19 2.26 -18.93
C PRO A 88 45.54 2.69 -18.33
N PRO A 89 46.59 1.85 -18.43
CA PRO A 89 47.91 2.20 -17.94
C PRO A 89 48.38 3.56 -18.49
N GLY A 90 48.84 4.45 -17.60
CA GLY A 90 49.31 5.79 -17.98
C GLY A 90 48.26 6.91 -17.93
N THR A 91 47.01 6.63 -17.55
CA THR A 91 46.01 7.67 -17.29
C THR A 91 45.86 7.97 -15.79
N PRO A 92 45.81 9.25 -15.37
CA PRO A 92 45.62 9.61 -13.97
C PRO A 92 44.24 9.15 -13.49
N ALA A 93 44.21 8.48 -12.33
CA ALA A 93 42.96 8.04 -11.69
C ALA A 93 42.14 9.27 -11.28
N LYS A 94 41.06 9.55 -12.02
CA LYS A 94 40.07 10.57 -11.62
C LYS A 94 39.26 10.03 -10.44
N PRO A 95 38.98 10.83 -9.38
CA PRO A 95 38.12 10.40 -8.28
C PRO A 95 36.77 9.83 -8.78
N THR A 96 36.63 8.53 -8.57
CA THR A 96 35.60 7.76 -7.86
C THR A 96 34.14 8.26 -7.90
N ILE A 97 33.24 7.36 -8.31
CA ILE A 97 31.76 7.44 -8.21
C ILE A 97 31.11 8.54 -9.09
N ILE A 98 30.60 8.14 -10.26
CA ILE A 98 29.47 8.87 -10.88
C ILE A 98 28.24 8.05 -10.52
N ALA A 99 27.65 8.35 -9.37
CA ALA A 99 26.26 8.02 -9.11
C ALA A 99 25.55 9.36 -8.93
N PRO A 100 24.35 9.58 -9.51
CA PRO A 100 23.52 10.68 -9.06
C PRO A 100 23.14 10.35 -7.61
N LEU A 101 23.88 10.94 -6.65
CA LEU A 101 23.37 11.08 -5.30
C LEU A 101 22.11 11.95 -5.42
N CYS A 102 21.06 11.56 -4.71
CA CYS A 102 19.84 12.36 -4.68
C CYS A 102 20.15 13.79 -4.23
N PRO A 103 19.45 14.81 -4.77
CA PRO A 103 19.60 16.20 -4.33
C PRO A 103 19.42 16.34 -2.82
N ALA A 104 19.94 17.43 -2.24
CA ALA A 104 19.77 17.71 -0.82
C ALA A 104 18.27 17.73 -0.43
N GLY A 105 17.94 17.06 0.69
CA GLY A 105 16.55 16.87 1.13
C GLY A 105 15.86 15.66 0.48
N GLN A 106 16.58 14.85 -0.30
CA GLN A 106 16.09 13.61 -0.88
C GLN A 106 16.98 12.43 -0.51
N THR A 107 16.33 11.29 -0.30
CA THR A 107 16.99 10.01 -0.06
C THR A 107 16.73 9.05 -1.22
N CYS A 108 17.68 8.15 -1.46
CA CYS A 108 17.54 7.10 -2.46
C CYS A 108 16.78 5.92 -1.84
N VAL A 109 15.53 5.73 -2.25
CA VAL A 109 14.75 4.53 -1.95
C VAL A 109 15.11 3.47 -2.96
N TRP A 110 15.84 2.46 -2.52
CA TRP A 110 16.32 1.38 -3.38
C TRP A 110 15.20 0.44 -3.78
N GLY A 111 15.09 0.23 -5.10
CA GLY A 111 14.23 -0.78 -5.68
C GLY A 111 14.97 -2.10 -5.95
N PRO A 112 14.30 -3.05 -6.61
CA PRO A 112 14.96 -4.24 -7.11
C PRO A 112 16.01 -3.85 -8.18
N PHE A 113 16.98 -4.74 -8.43
CA PHE A 113 17.99 -4.60 -9.49
C PHE A 113 18.99 -3.43 -9.35
N GLY A 114 19.17 -2.87 -8.15
CA GLY A 114 20.29 -1.97 -7.84
C GLY A 114 20.15 -0.53 -8.35
N PHE A 115 18.96 -0.15 -8.81
CA PHE A 115 18.55 1.24 -8.99
C PHE A 115 17.53 1.63 -7.92
N GLY A 116 17.34 2.93 -7.73
CA GLY A 116 16.40 3.48 -6.79
C GLY A 116 15.76 4.76 -7.29
N PHE A 117 14.87 5.29 -6.47
CA PHE A 117 14.19 6.55 -6.70
C PHE A 117 14.59 7.59 -5.67
N CYS A 118 14.83 8.81 -6.11
CA CYS A 118 15.03 9.93 -5.21
C CYS A 118 13.68 10.44 -4.71
N CYS A 119 13.50 10.30 -3.40
CA CYS A 119 12.26 10.57 -2.68
C CYS A 119 12.51 11.62 -1.59
N GLU A 120 11.50 12.44 -1.29
CA GLU A 120 11.62 13.47 -0.25
C GLU A 120 11.86 12.85 1.13
N GLU A 121 12.95 13.21 1.80
CA GLU A 121 13.36 12.61 3.09
C GLU A 121 12.28 12.72 4.16
N LYS A 122 11.62 13.89 4.25
CA LYS A 122 10.56 14.12 5.24
C LYS A 122 9.35 13.22 4.99
N ASN A 123 9.03 12.97 3.72
CA ASN A 123 7.96 12.08 3.34
C ASN A 123 8.29 10.63 3.69
N GLU A 124 9.50 10.18 3.34
CA GLU A 124 9.95 8.82 3.65
C GLU A 124 10.00 8.57 5.16
N ALA A 125 10.41 9.56 5.95
CA ALA A 125 10.39 9.46 7.41
C ALA A 125 8.96 9.26 7.95
N VAL A 126 7.97 9.98 7.43
CA VAL A 126 6.55 9.80 7.82
C VAL A 126 6.06 8.42 7.40
N TRP A 127 6.31 8.02 6.15
CA TRP A 127 5.92 6.71 5.64
C TRP A 127 6.55 5.57 6.44
N HIS A 128 7.85 5.64 6.72
CA HIS A 128 8.55 4.61 7.49
C HIS A 128 7.98 4.47 8.91
N ASN A 129 7.71 5.59 9.58
CA ASN A 129 7.11 5.58 10.92
C ASN A 129 5.68 5.01 10.94
N GLU A 130 4.92 5.20 9.86
CA GLU A 130 3.57 4.62 9.73
C GLU A 130 3.60 3.15 9.30
N TYR A 131 4.54 2.79 8.43
CA TYR A 131 4.72 1.43 7.92
C TYR A 131 5.33 0.50 8.98
N ASP A 132 6.25 0.96 9.82
CA ASP A 132 6.75 0.21 10.99
C ASP A 132 6.16 0.77 12.30
N ALA A 133 4.85 1.04 12.28
CA ALA A 133 4.16 1.65 13.40
C ALA A 133 4.30 0.86 14.70
N LYS A 134 4.73 1.57 15.75
CA LYS A 134 4.91 1.04 17.11
C LYS A 134 3.99 1.75 18.08
N CYS A 135 3.28 0.97 18.87
CA CYS A 135 2.47 1.50 19.96
C CYS A 135 3.34 1.80 21.18
N ALA A 136 2.95 2.83 21.94
CA ALA A 136 3.61 3.16 23.19
C ALA A 136 3.33 2.09 24.25
N SER A 137 4.36 1.70 25.00
CA SER A 137 4.25 0.75 26.11
C SER A 137 3.21 1.23 27.13
N PRO A 138 2.34 0.34 27.65
CA PRO A 138 2.37 -1.13 27.54
C PRO A 138 1.65 -1.71 26.32
N LEU A 139 1.05 -0.88 25.46
CA LEU A 139 0.27 -1.33 24.32
C LEU A 139 1.17 -1.89 23.21
N LYS A 140 0.63 -2.83 22.44
CA LYS A 140 1.29 -3.44 21.29
C LYS A 140 0.52 -3.14 20.02
N THR A 141 1.24 -3.09 18.91
CA THR A 141 0.63 -2.99 17.59
C THR A 141 -0.13 -4.26 17.29
N VAL A 142 -1.41 -4.13 16.91
CA VAL A 142 -2.26 -5.26 16.53
C VAL A 142 -1.76 -5.85 15.21
N LYS A 143 -1.70 -7.18 15.15
CA LYS A 143 -1.29 -7.95 13.96
C LYS A 143 -2.49 -8.60 13.29
N ILE A 144 -2.31 -9.02 12.04
CA ILE A 144 -3.34 -9.72 11.28
C ILE A 144 -3.57 -11.13 11.85
N GLU A 145 -4.81 -11.43 12.25
CA GLU A 145 -5.24 -12.74 12.74
C GLU A 145 -5.81 -13.60 11.60
N GLN A 146 -4.98 -13.94 10.60
CA GLN A 146 -5.34 -14.87 9.54
C GLN A 146 -4.31 -16.00 9.41
N LYS A 147 -4.79 -17.22 9.12
CA LYS A 147 -3.92 -18.40 9.04
C LYS A 147 -2.81 -18.18 7.99
N GLY A 148 -1.58 -18.42 8.40
CA GLY A 148 -0.41 -18.25 7.52
C GLY A 148 0.05 -16.81 7.31
N VAL A 149 -0.59 -15.83 7.98
CA VAL A 149 -0.06 -14.46 8.09
C VAL A 149 0.69 -14.36 9.41
N THR A 150 1.98 -14.02 9.35
CA THR A 150 2.85 -13.90 10.52
C THR A 150 3.45 -12.50 10.57
N ASP A 151 3.40 -11.88 11.74
CA ASP A 151 4.04 -10.59 12.05
C ASP A 151 3.59 -9.36 11.25
N GLU A 152 2.65 -9.49 10.31
CA GLU A 152 2.09 -8.35 9.59
C GLU A 152 1.17 -7.53 10.50
N ILE A 153 1.39 -6.20 10.54
CA ILE A 153 0.58 -5.26 11.31
C ILE A 153 -0.78 -5.07 10.63
N LEU A 154 -1.84 -5.06 11.43
CA LEU A 154 -3.17 -4.71 10.97
C LEU A 154 -3.23 -3.20 10.65
N ARG A 155 -3.20 -2.87 9.36
CA ARG A 155 -3.28 -1.50 8.84
C ARG A 155 -4.57 -1.29 8.09
N GLY A 156 -5.13 -0.08 8.19
CA GLY A 156 -6.22 0.39 7.34
C GLY A 156 -5.89 1.75 6.75
N LYS A 157 -6.74 2.27 5.85
CA LYS A 157 -6.52 3.60 5.27
C LYS A 157 -6.89 4.70 6.26
N LYS A 158 -8.07 4.57 6.87
CA LYS A 158 -8.59 5.55 7.83
C LYS A 158 -9.19 4.87 9.05
N CYS A 159 -9.12 5.50 10.21
CA CYS A 159 -9.82 4.99 11.40
C CYS A 159 -11.36 4.94 11.22
N ALA A 160 -11.90 5.78 10.33
CA ALA A 160 -13.31 5.77 9.93
C ALA A 160 -13.73 4.51 9.16
N ASP A 161 -12.79 3.64 8.81
CA ASP A 161 -13.05 2.34 8.19
C ASP A 161 -13.37 1.25 9.22
N PHE A 162 -13.28 1.53 10.53
CA PHE A 162 -13.66 0.63 11.64
C PHE A 162 -13.03 -0.77 11.58
N PHE A 163 -11.79 -0.87 11.08
CA PHE A 163 -11.07 -2.14 10.93
C PHE A 163 -10.42 -2.64 12.23
N CYS A 164 -10.25 -1.77 13.22
CA CYS A 164 -9.61 -2.13 14.49
C CYS A 164 -10.51 -3.05 15.34
N PRO A 165 -9.95 -4.10 15.97
CA PRO A 165 -10.73 -5.00 16.83
C PRO A 165 -11.26 -4.27 18.06
N LYS A 166 -12.35 -4.80 18.63
CA LYS A 166 -12.97 -4.24 19.84
C LYS A 166 -11.96 -4.13 20.97
N GLY A 167 -11.92 -2.98 21.63
CA GLY A 167 -11.01 -2.70 22.75
C GLY A 167 -9.65 -2.13 22.34
N SER A 168 -9.31 -2.17 21.04
CA SER A 168 -8.12 -1.49 20.53
C SER A 168 -8.41 -0.04 20.16
N LYS A 169 -7.37 0.80 20.22
CA LYS A 169 -7.42 2.20 19.80
C LYS A 169 -6.84 2.33 18.39
N CYS A 170 -7.60 2.95 17.48
CA CYS A 170 -7.09 3.32 16.17
C CYS A 170 -6.24 4.59 16.26
N ILE A 171 -5.06 4.56 15.64
CA ILE A 171 -4.16 5.70 15.50
C ILE A 171 -4.08 6.06 14.01
N GLN A 172 -4.58 7.26 13.68
CA GLN A 172 -4.59 7.78 12.32
C GLN A 172 -3.23 8.41 11.98
N GLY A 173 -2.56 7.86 10.97
CA GLY A 173 -1.42 8.50 10.31
C GLY A 173 -1.85 9.37 9.12
N LYS A 174 -0.86 9.91 8.41
CA LYS A 174 -0.99 10.67 7.18
C LYS A 174 -1.44 9.79 6.01
N TYR A 175 -0.91 8.58 5.88
CA TYR A 175 -1.19 7.66 4.77
C TYR A 175 -2.03 6.48 5.19
N ILE A 176 -1.70 5.91 6.34
CA ILE A 176 -2.35 4.71 6.87
C ILE A 176 -2.63 4.86 8.36
N ALA A 177 -3.52 4.03 8.86
CA ALA A 177 -3.88 3.92 10.26
C ALA A 177 -3.49 2.52 10.77
N HIS A 178 -3.19 2.44 12.07
CA HIS A 178 -2.91 1.18 12.75
C HIS A 178 -3.68 1.10 14.07
N CYS A 179 -3.74 -0.10 14.65
CA CYS A 179 -4.43 -0.33 15.92
C CYS A 179 -3.43 -0.65 17.04
N CYS A 180 -3.67 -0.09 18.22
CA CYS A 180 -2.93 -0.35 19.44
C CYS A 180 -3.84 -1.02 20.47
N ALA A 181 -3.39 -2.14 21.04
CA ALA A 181 -4.11 -2.91 22.05
C ALA A 181 -3.19 -3.39 23.18
#